data_AF-A0A2G6V654-F1
#
_entry.id   AF-A0A2G6V654-F1
#
_cell.length_a   1.000
_cell.length_b   1.000
_cell.length_c   1.000
_cell.angle_alpha   90.00
_cell.angle_beta   90.00
_cell.angle_gamma   90.00
#
_symmetry.space_group_name_H-M   'P 1'
#
loop_
_entity.id
_entity.type
_entity.pdbx_description
1 polymer ?
#
loop_
_entity_poly.entity_id
_entity_poly.type
_entity_poly.pdbx_seq_one_letter_code
_entity_poly.pdbx_strand_id
1 'polypeptide(L)'
;MPDNLNRYSVENEFIIKNKNVIIYLMGVITFFILIAFADYYVLPTSKTNDVITHYTIRTSGKSKQKVSYHYFTQKGFTFSTAKEYIDENNVTIETSLLFKSVTTVKSKTRNYTNLLSSGLSINGIQFYTCLILLFSIGISIKILLSKKGFSENTFYNIVCFNSFMIFICVYMGGYLF
;
A
#
# COMPACT_ATOMS: atom_id res chain seq x y z
N MET A 1 -42.28 24.09 8.17
CA MET A 1 -41.15 23.22 7.77
C MET A 1 -40.57 22.52 9.01
N PRO A 2 -41.13 21.38 9.44
CA PRO A 2 -40.64 20.62 10.59
C PRO A 2 -39.59 19.54 10.23
N ASP A 3 -39.53 19.12 8.96
CA ASP A 3 -38.75 17.95 8.53
C ASP A 3 -37.22 18.11 8.67
N ASN A 4 -36.70 19.33 8.62
CA ASN A 4 -35.26 19.57 8.76
C ASN A 4 -34.77 19.30 10.19
N LEU A 5 -35.58 19.56 11.21
CA LEU A 5 -35.19 19.36 12.62
C LEU A 5 -35.08 17.88 13.00
N ASN A 6 -35.95 17.04 12.43
CA ASN A 6 -35.94 15.59 12.66
C ASN A 6 -34.81 14.88 11.89
N ARG A 7 -34.41 15.37 10.70
CA ARG A 7 -33.23 14.82 9.99
C ARG A 7 -31.93 15.07 10.75
N TYR A 8 -31.73 16.30 11.22
CA TYR A 8 -30.55 16.68 11.99
C TYR A 8 -30.42 15.92 13.32
N SER A 9 -31.52 15.54 13.97
CA SER A 9 -31.46 14.77 15.22
C SER A 9 -31.11 13.29 14.97
N VAL A 10 -31.70 12.67 13.95
CA VAL A 10 -31.46 11.25 13.60
C VAL A 10 -30.06 11.02 13.04
N GLU A 11 -29.54 11.94 12.22
CA GLU A 11 -28.19 11.81 11.63
C GLU A 11 -27.07 12.02 12.66
N ASN A 12 -27.24 12.93 13.62
CA ASN A 12 -26.30 13.08 14.73
C ASN A 12 -26.29 11.84 15.65
N GLU A 13 -27.44 11.20 15.85
CA GLU A 13 -27.53 9.94 16.59
C GLU A 13 -26.77 8.81 15.88
N PHE A 14 -26.87 8.73 14.55
CA PHE A 14 -26.11 7.78 13.73
C PHE A 14 -24.60 7.98 13.88
N ILE A 15 -24.11 9.23 13.82
CA ILE A 15 -22.67 9.53 13.96
C ILE A 15 -22.17 9.14 15.36
N ILE A 16 -22.90 9.50 16.40
CA ILE A 16 -22.52 9.19 17.79
C ILE A 16 -22.46 7.67 17.99
N LYS A 17 -23.45 6.94 17.47
CA LYS A 17 -23.54 5.47 17.59
C LYS A 17 -22.41 4.76 16.85
N ASN A 18 -22.04 5.22 15.64
CA ASN A 18 -21.08 4.52 14.78
C ASN A 18 -19.63 5.00 14.95
N LYS A 19 -19.39 6.14 15.59
CA LYS A 19 -18.05 6.69 15.81
C LYS A 19 -17.06 5.66 16.36
N ASN A 20 -17.45 4.91 17.40
CA ASN A 20 -16.55 3.92 18.02
C ASN A 20 -16.24 2.75 17.07
N VAL A 21 -17.22 2.36 16.24
CA VAL A 21 -17.03 1.31 15.23
C VAL A 21 -16.03 1.77 14.17
N ILE A 22 -16.16 3.00 13.67
CA ILE A 22 -15.23 3.56 12.68
C ILE A 22 -13.81 3.64 13.24
N ILE A 23 -13.64 4.10 14.48
CA ILE A 23 -12.33 4.13 15.15
C ILE A 23 -11.73 2.72 15.23
N TYR A 24 -12.53 1.73 15.63
CA TYR A 24 -12.08 0.35 15.73
C TYR A 24 -11.64 -0.21 14.37
N LEU A 25 -12.46 -0.01 13.32
CA LEU A 25 -12.12 -0.44 11.95
C LEU A 25 -10.81 0.19 11.46
N MET A 26 -10.63 1.50 11.69
CA MET A 26 -9.37 2.20 11.38
C MET A 26 -8.17 1.62 12.13
N GLY A 27 -8.35 1.22 13.39
CA GLY A 27 -7.34 0.54 14.18
C GLY A 27 -6.95 -0.81 13.57
N VAL A 28 -7.93 -1.62 13.18
CA VAL A 28 -7.71 -2.91 12.51
C VAL A 28 -6.96 -2.73 11.18
N ILE A 29 -7.34 -1.76 10.36
CA ILE A 29 -6.65 -1.46 9.09
C ILE A 29 -5.20 -1.06 9.34
N THR A 30 -4.98 -0.16 10.31
CA THR A 30 -3.63 0.27 10.70
C THR A 30 -2.77 -0.91 11.13
N PHE A 31 -3.32 -1.82 11.94
CA PHE A 31 -2.63 -3.03 12.39
C PHE A 31 -2.14 -3.90 11.24
N PHE A 32 -2.98 -4.17 10.23
CA PHE A 32 -2.56 -4.96 9.07
C PHE A 32 -1.49 -4.27 8.22
N ILE A 33 -1.60 -2.95 8.03
CA ILE A 33 -0.56 -2.19 7.32
C ILE A 33 0.77 -2.31 8.09
N LEU A 34 0.76 -2.13 9.40
CA LEU A 34 1.97 -2.26 10.23
C LEU A 34 2.59 -3.66 10.17
N ILE A 35 1.78 -4.72 10.14
CA ILE A 35 2.28 -6.09 9.93
C ILE A 35 2.97 -6.22 8.57
N ALA A 36 2.39 -5.66 7.50
CA ALA A 36 3.02 -5.69 6.19
C ALA A 36 4.37 -4.96 6.16
N PHE A 37 4.47 -3.79 6.82
CA PHE A 37 5.73 -3.08 6.99
C PHE A 37 6.74 -3.87 7.84
N ALA A 38 6.29 -4.47 8.93
CA ALA A 38 7.16 -5.28 9.78
C ALA A 38 7.69 -6.50 9.02
N ASP A 39 6.83 -7.17 8.24
CA ASP A 39 7.24 -8.31 7.41
C ASP A 39 8.27 -7.91 6.36
N TYR A 40 8.09 -6.75 5.72
CA TYR A 40 8.98 -6.29 4.67
C TYR A 40 10.34 -5.79 5.20
N TYR A 41 10.36 -5.08 6.33
CA TYR A 41 11.55 -4.37 6.80
C TYR A 41 12.23 -4.94 8.04
N VAL A 42 11.51 -5.71 8.88
CA VAL A 42 11.98 -6.11 10.21
C VAL A 42 12.14 -7.62 10.33
N LEU A 43 11.19 -8.39 9.79
CA LEU A 43 11.21 -9.85 9.87
C LEU A 43 12.31 -10.46 9.00
N PRO A 44 12.82 -11.66 9.36
CA PRO A 44 13.87 -12.31 8.59
C PRO A 44 13.41 -12.66 7.18
N THR A 45 14.32 -12.55 6.22
CA THR A 45 14.04 -12.87 4.81
C THR A 45 14.52 -14.27 4.45
N SER A 46 13.86 -14.89 3.48
CA SER A 46 14.28 -16.17 2.90
C SER A 46 14.99 -15.92 1.58
N LYS A 47 16.20 -16.48 1.43
CA LYS A 47 17.05 -16.32 0.25
C LYS A 47 16.91 -17.50 -0.70
N THR A 48 16.79 -17.23 -1.99
CA THR A 48 16.75 -18.24 -3.05
C THR A 48 17.51 -17.76 -4.28
N ASN A 49 18.26 -18.65 -4.92
CA ASN A 49 18.78 -18.41 -6.26
C ASN A 49 17.71 -18.76 -7.29
N ASP A 50 17.58 -17.95 -8.33
CA ASP A 50 16.58 -18.11 -9.37
C ASP A 50 17.07 -17.52 -10.70
N VAL A 51 16.34 -17.79 -11.77
CA VAL A 51 16.65 -17.34 -13.13
C VAL A 51 15.48 -16.51 -13.66
N ILE A 52 15.78 -15.29 -14.10
CA ILE A 52 14.85 -14.44 -14.85
C ILE A 52 14.59 -15.11 -16.20
N THR A 53 13.33 -15.38 -16.49
CA THR A 53 12.91 -16.03 -17.74
C THR A 53 12.53 -15.03 -18.82
N HIS A 54 11.84 -13.96 -18.42
CA HIS A 54 11.42 -12.89 -19.32
C HIS A 54 11.11 -11.62 -18.52
N TYR A 55 10.99 -10.52 -19.25
CA TYR A 55 10.60 -9.24 -18.68
C TYR A 55 9.65 -8.49 -19.62
N THR A 56 8.86 -7.60 -19.05
CA THR A 56 8.02 -6.65 -19.78
C THR A 56 8.46 -5.23 -19.45
N ILE A 57 8.40 -4.35 -20.45
CA ILE A 57 8.78 -2.95 -20.29
C ILE A 57 7.50 -2.13 -20.14
N ARG A 58 7.41 -1.35 -19.06
CA ARG A 58 6.36 -0.34 -18.92
C ARG A 58 6.89 1.00 -19.38
N THR A 59 6.20 1.60 -20.35
CA THR A 59 6.51 2.93 -20.90
C THR A 59 5.45 3.94 -20.49
N SER A 60 5.85 5.19 -20.27
CA SER A 60 4.91 6.28 -19.98
C SER A 60 4.69 7.18 -21.20
N GLY A 61 3.43 7.53 -21.43
CA GLY A 61 3.00 8.60 -22.33
C GLY A 61 3.33 8.40 -23.82
N LYS A 62 3.18 9.50 -24.59
CA LYS A 62 3.44 9.55 -26.04
C LYS A 62 4.91 9.37 -26.40
N SER A 63 5.83 9.71 -25.49
CA SER A 63 7.29 9.63 -25.70
C SER A 63 7.85 8.20 -25.55
N LYS A 64 7.03 7.22 -25.16
CA LYS A 64 7.43 5.82 -24.89
C LYS A 64 8.65 5.72 -23.95
N GLN A 65 8.82 6.68 -23.04
CA GLN A 65 9.93 6.64 -22.09
C GLN A 65 9.78 5.42 -21.18
N LYS A 66 10.82 4.59 -21.09
CA LYS A 66 10.84 3.41 -20.22
C LYS A 66 10.84 3.85 -18.76
N VAL A 67 9.86 3.38 -18.00
CA VAL A 67 9.67 3.76 -16.58
C VAL A 67 10.00 2.60 -15.65
N SER A 68 9.63 1.38 -16.03
CA SER A 68 9.98 0.19 -15.26
C SER A 68 10.15 -1.05 -16.13
N TYR A 69 10.91 -2.00 -15.59
CA TYR A 69 11.00 -3.36 -16.09
C TYR A 69 10.32 -4.26 -15.07
N HIS A 70 9.44 -5.13 -15.54
CA HIS A 70 8.74 -6.11 -14.71
C HIS A 70 9.20 -7.51 -15.10
N TYR A 71 9.77 -8.24 -14.15
CA TYR A 71 10.47 -9.50 -14.36
C TYR A 71 9.66 -10.67 -13.83
N PHE A 72 9.83 -11.80 -14.51
CA PHE A 72 9.27 -13.09 -14.14
C PHE A 72 10.39 -14.11 -14.02
N THR A 73 10.37 -14.91 -12.97
CA THR A 73 11.41 -15.91 -12.71
C THR A 73 10.92 -17.34 -12.88
N GLN A 74 11.85 -18.28 -12.99
CA GLN A 74 11.55 -19.70 -13.16
C GLN A 74 10.81 -20.28 -11.97
N LYS A 75 11.11 -19.86 -10.73
CA LYS A 75 10.38 -20.29 -9.53
C LYS A 75 9.09 -19.51 -9.27
N GLY A 76 8.66 -18.67 -10.21
CA GLY A 76 7.37 -17.97 -10.16
C GLY A 76 7.37 -16.68 -9.33
N PHE A 77 8.53 -16.09 -9.03
CA PHE A 77 8.59 -14.77 -8.43
C PHE A 77 8.39 -13.69 -9.50
N THR A 78 7.72 -12.61 -9.10
CA THR A 78 7.51 -11.41 -9.89
C THR A 78 8.04 -10.21 -9.13
N PHE A 79 8.72 -9.31 -9.83
CA PHE A 79 9.20 -8.06 -9.25
C PHE A 79 9.45 -7.01 -10.32
N SER A 80 9.53 -5.75 -9.93
CA SER A 80 9.78 -4.65 -10.86
C SER A 80 11.00 -3.83 -10.44
N THR A 81 11.76 -3.33 -11.40
CA THR A 81 12.80 -2.31 -11.17
C THR A 81 12.42 -0.98 -11.84
N ALA A 82 12.81 0.13 -11.22
CA ALA A 82 12.66 1.46 -11.77
C ALA A 82 13.82 1.76 -12.74
N LYS A 83 13.48 2.13 -13.98
CA LYS A 83 14.36 2.66 -15.04
C LYS A 83 15.50 1.77 -15.56
N GLU A 84 16.03 0.87 -14.75
CA GLU A 84 17.25 0.14 -15.05
C GLU A 84 17.01 -1.35 -15.28
N TYR A 85 17.67 -1.87 -16.31
CA TYR A 85 17.59 -3.25 -16.74
C TYR A 85 18.57 -4.13 -15.94
N ILE A 86 18.19 -5.38 -15.69
CA ILE A 86 19.07 -6.38 -15.10
C ILE A 86 19.71 -7.18 -16.23
N ASP A 87 21.01 -7.00 -16.43
CA ASP A 87 21.75 -7.66 -17.52
C ASP A 87 21.96 -9.16 -17.29
N GLU A 88 21.97 -9.61 -16.03
CA GLU A 88 22.21 -10.99 -15.65
C GLU A 88 20.91 -11.74 -15.33
N ASN A 89 20.65 -12.84 -16.03
CA ASN A 89 19.45 -13.65 -15.76
C ASN A 89 19.51 -14.38 -14.41
N ASN A 90 20.71 -14.78 -13.96
CA ASN A 90 20.87 -15.46 -12.68
C ASN A 90 20.84 -14.44 -11.54
N VAL A 91 19.81 -14.54 -10.70
CA VAL A 91 19.59 -13.62 -9.59
C VAL A 91 19.40 -14.36 -8.29
N THR A 92 19.86 -13.74 -7.22
CA THR A 92 19.53 -14.07 -5.85
C THR A 92 18.39 -13.17 -5.41
N ILE A 93 17.30 -13.79 -4.97
CA ILE A 93 16.10 -13.11 -4.48
C ILE A 93 15.99 -13.37 -2.97
N GLU A 94 15.71 -12.31 -2.22
CA GLU A 94 15.25 -12.45 -0.84
C GLU A 94 13.77 -12.06 -0.78
N THR A 95 13.00 -12.86 -0.06
CA THR A 95 11.56 -12.66 0.12
C THR A 95 11.21 -12.51 1.59
N SER A 96 10.20 -11.69 1.88
CA SER A 96 9.66 -11.51 3.22
C SER A 96 9.06 -12.82 3.76
N LEU A 97 8.95 -12.95 5.08
CA LEU A 97 8.57 -14.22 5.71
C LEU A 97 7.10 -14.56 5.47
N LEU A 98 6.21 -13.61 5.77
CA LEU A 98 4.76 -13.79 5.81
C LEU A 98 4.15 -13.64 4.43
N PHE A 99 4.42 -12.52 3.75
CA PHE A 99 3.79 -12.18 2.48
C PHE A 99 4.61 -12.57 1.25
N LYS A 100 5.79 -13.16 1.44
CA LYS A 100 6.71 -13.57 0.35
C LYS A 100 7.01 -12.45 -0.65
N SER A 101 6.95 -11.20 -0.21
CA SER A 101 7.25 -10.04 -1.05
C SER A 101 8.74 -10.03 -1.37
N VAL A 102 9.10 -9.77 -2.62
CA VAL A 102 10.51 -9.62 -3.03
C VAL A 102 11.09 -8.35 -2.39
N THR A 103 12.00 -8.52 -1.43
CA THR A 103 12.61 -7.42 -0.68
C THR A 103 13.99 -7.06 -1.21
N THR A 104 14.70 -8.04 -1.79
CA THR A 104 16.08 -7.89 -2.28
C THR A 104 16.23 -8.64 -3.59
N VAL A 105 16.92 -8.02 -4.57
CA VAL A 105 17.36 -8.70 -5.81
C VAL A 105 18.82 -8.36 -6.06
N LYS A 106 19.65 -9.39 -6.22
CA LYS A 106 21.10 -9.27 -6.48
C LYS A 106 21.49 -10.20 -7.63
N SER A 107 22.30 -9.74 -8.57
CA SER A 107 23.03 -10.62 -9.48
C SER A 107 24.40 -10.98 -8.90
N LYS A 108 25.25 -11.66 -9.68
CA LYS A 108 26.63 -11.93 -9.26
C LYS A 108 27.44 -10.65 -9.14
N THR A 109 27.18 -9.65 -10.00
CA THR A 109 27.99 -8.42 -10.07
C THR A 109 27.35 -7.21 -9.39
N ARG A 110 26.02 -7.21 -9.18
CA ARG A 110 25.30 -6.00 -8.75
C ARG A 110 24.13 -6.27 -7.81
N ASN A 111 23.89 -5.32 -6.91
CA ASN A 111 22.70 -5.28 -6.07
C ASN A 111 21.66 -4.31 -6.66
N TYR A 112 20.48 -4.82 -6.99
CA TYR A 112 19.36 -4.09 -7.59
C TYR A 112 18.27 -3.72 -6.59
N THR A 113 18.47 -4.00 -5.30
CA THR A 113 17.46 -3.78 -4.25
C THR A 113 16.97 -2.34 -4.19
N ASN A 114 17.88 -1.37 -4.33
CA ASN A 114 17.53 0.05 -4.31
C ASN A 114 16.78 0.51 -5.57
N LEU A 115 16.64 -0.35 -6.57
CA LEU A 115 15.90 -0.10 -7.79
C LEU A 115 14.53 -0.79 -7.79
N LEU A 116 14.26 -1.68 -6.82
CA LEU A 116 12.96 -2.34 -6.72
C LEU A 116 11.85 -1.30 -6.62
N SER A 117 10.80 -1.50 -7.41
CA SER A 117 9.60 -0.65 -7.50
C SER A 117 8.30 -1.45 -7.31
N SER A 118 8.41 -2.67 -6.81
CA SER A 118 7.29 -3.55 -6.44
C SER A 118 7.13 -3.67 -4.92
N GLY A 119 5.91 -3.96 -4.48
CA GLY A 119 5.58 -4.12 -3.06
C GLY A 119 5.84 -2.83 -2.25
N LEU A 120 6.26 -3.00 -0.99
CA LEU A 120 6.58 -1.91 -0.07
C LEU A 120 8.00 -1.36 -0.26
N SER A 121 8.65 -1.58 -1.40
CA SER A 121 9.95 -0.95 -1.69
C SER A 121 9.81 0.58 -1.73
N ILE A 122 10.90 1.32 -1.47
CA ILE A 122 10.84 2.79 -1.41
C ILE A 122 10.51 3.43 -2.76
N ASN A 123 10.84 2.77 -3.88
CA ASN A 123 10.41 3.23 -5.21
C ASN A 123 9.04 2.66 -5.62
N GLY A 124 8.43 1.84 -4.76
CA GLY A 124 7.13 1.25 -4.96
C GLY A 124 6.03 2.23 -4.57
N ILE A 125 5.05 2.41 -5.45
CA ILE A 125 3.91 3.29 -5.19
C ILE A 125 3.08 2.84 -3.99
N GLN A 126 3.04 1.54 -3.70
CA GLN A 126 2.29 0.97 -2.57
C GLN A 126 2.81 1.49 -1.23
N PHE A 127 4.14 1.68 -1.09
CA PHE A 127 4.75 2.28 0.10
C PHE A 127 4.12 3.64 0.41
N TYR A 128 4.07 4.53 -0.58
CA TYR A 128 3.53 5.88 -0.41
C TYR A 128 2.02 5.89 -0.17
N THR A 129 1.24 5.06 -0.88
CA THR A 129 -0.20 4.99 -0.65
C THR A 129 -0.54 4.49 0.76
N CYS A 130 0.23 3.53 1.28
CA CYS A 130 0.07 3.08 2.67
C CYS A 130 0.44 4.18 3.68
N LEU A 131 1.50 4.97 3.44
CA LEU A 131 1.85 6.10 4.31
C LEU A 131 0.77 7.18 4.32
N ILE A 132 0.23 7.53 3.15
CA ILE A 132 -0.87 8.50 3.04
C ILE A 132 -2.11 8.01 3.80
N LEU A 133 -2.44 6.72 3.67
CA LEU A 133 -3.56 6.12 4.40
C LEU A 133 -3.32 6.15 5.92
N LEU A 134 -2.13 5.76 6.40
CA LEU A 134 -1.79 5.81 7.83
C LEU A 134 -1.89 7.23 8.39
N PHE A 135 -1.37 8.21 7.67
CA PHE A 135 -1.45 9.62 8.07
C PHE A 135 -2.89 10.11 8.12
N SER A 136 -3.70 9.76 7.12
CA SER A 136 -5.12 10.10 7.07
C SER A 136 -5.92 9.46 8.21
N ILE A 137 -5.66 8.19 8.51
CA ILE A 137 -6.24 7.50 9.66
C ILE A 137 -5.85 8.22 10.96
N GLY A 138 -4.58 8.58 11.14
CA GLY A 138 -4.11 9.30 12.32
C GLY A 138 -4.85 10.62 12.55
N ILE A 139 -5.02 11.42 11.50
CA ILE A 139 -5.82 12.66 11.54
C ILE A 139 -7.29 12.34 11.85
N SER A 140 -7.85 11.34 11.19
CA SER A 140 -9.25 10.93 11.35
C SER A 140 -9.56 10.52 12.78
N ILE A 141 -8.72 9.66 13.38
CA ILE A 141 -8.84 9.24 14.78
C ILE A 141 -8.72 10.44 15.72
N LYS A 142 -7.75 11.33 15.49
CA LYS A 142 -7.59 12.55 16.31
C LYS A 142 -8.84 13.43 16.28
N ILE A 143 -9.46 13.61 15.11
CA ILE A 143 -10.71 14.37 14.98
C ILE A 143 -11.85 13.65 15.70
N LEU A 144 -12.01 12.34 15.46
CA LEU A 144 -13.09 11.55 16.07
C LEU A 144 -12.97 11.51 17.59
N LEU A 145 -11.76 11.42 18.17
CA LEU A 145 -11.53 11.41 19.61
C LEU A 145 -11.61 12.80 20.26
N SER A 146 -11.61 13.87 19.47
CA SER A 146 -11.72 15.23 19.99
C SER A 146 -13.02 15.42 20.78
N LYS A 147 -12.93 16.13 21.91
CA LYS A 147 -14.10 16.57 22.67
C LYS A 147 -14.86 17.71 21.96
N LYS A 148 -14.24 18.35 20.96
CA LYS A 148 -14.93 19.32 20.10
C LYS A 148 -15.85 18.54 19.14
N GLY A 149 -17.12 18.95 19.08
CA GLY A 149 -18.03 18.45 18.05
C GLY A 149 -17.46 18.71 16.65
N PHE A 150 -17.71 17.79 15.72
CA PHE A 150 -17.35 17.92 14.32
C PHE A 150 -18.62 17.87 13.47
N SER A 151 -18.56 18.46 12.28
CA SER A 151 -19.71 18.46 11.36
C SER A 151 -19.94 17.08 10.75
N GLU A 152 -21.17 16.81 10.33
CA GLU A 152 -21.54 15.59 9.58
C GLU A 152 -20.68 15.41 8.32
N ASN A 153 -20.44 16.51 7.58
CA ASN A 153 -19.57 16.51 6.41
C ASN A 153 -18.15 16.04 6.76
N THR A 154 -17.63 16.40 7.94
CA THR A 154 -16.33 15.91 8.42
C THR A 154 -16.34 14.40 8.61
N PHE A 155 -17.40 13.84 9.19
CA PHE A 155 -17.53 12.40 9.40
C PHE A 155 -17.56 11.63 8.07
N TYR A 156 -18.39 12.07 7.11
CA TYR A 156 -18.47 11.42 5.81
C TYR A 156 -17.16 11.52 5.03
N ASN A 157 -16.49 12.68 5.05
CA ASN A 157 -15.18 12.82 4.41
C ASN A 157 -14.14 11.87 5.00
N ILE A 158 -14.13 11.69 6.32
CA ILE A 158 -13.27 10.71 6.99
C ILE A 158 -13.56 9.30 6.44
N VAL A 159 -14.83 8.87 6.42
CA VAL A 159 -15.19 7.52 5.96
C VAL A 159 -14.85 7.33 4.47
N CYS A 160 -15.29 8.24 3.61
CA CYS A 160 -15.13 8.15 2.17
C CYS A 160 -13.66 8.19 1.74
N PHE A 161 -12.88 9.14 2.28
CA PHE A 161 -11.47 9.27 1.90
C PHE A 161 -10.66 8.05 2.32
N ASN A 162 -10.83 7.58 3.56
CA ASN A 162 -10.10 6.39 4.03
C ASN A 162 -10.53 5.14 3.24
N SER A 163 -11.82 4.97 2.95
CA SER A 163 -12.31 3.87 2.13
C SER A 163 -11.74 3.90 0.71
N PHE A 164 -11.68 5.08 0.10
CA PHE A 164 -11.06 5.26 -1.21
C PHE A 164 -9.56 4.94 -1.19
N MET A 165 -8.84 5.39 -0.16
CA MET A 165 -7.41 5.08 -0.01
C MET A 165 -7.15 3.59 0.23
N ILE A 166 -8.03 2.89 0.96
CA ILE A 166 -7.97 1.43 1.11
C ILE A 166 -8.16 0.77 -0.24
N PHE A 167 -9.17 1.19 -1.01
CA PHE A 167 -9.38 0.70 -2.37
C PHE A 167 -8.14 0.89 -3.25
N ILE A 168 -7.51 2.07 -3.21
CA ILE A 168 -6.24 2.31 -3.92
C ILE A 168 -5.16 1.34 -3.44
N CYS A 169 -4.97 1.17 -2.13
CA CYS A 169 -3.94 0.27 -1.61
C CYS A 169 -4.17 -1.18 -2.04
N VAL A 170 -5.41 -1.65 -2.04
CA VAL A 170 -5.77 -3.01 -2.48
C VAL A 170 -5.60 -3.16 -3.98
N TYR A 171 -6.05 -2.18 -4.77
CA TYR A 171 -5.89 -2.19 -6.23
C TYR A 171 -4.41 -2.18 -6.63
N MET A 172 -3.60 -1.31 -6.02
CA MET A 172 -2.18 -1.21 -6.30
C MET A 172 -1.40 -2.42 -5.76
N GLY A 173 -1.80 -2.98 -4.62
CA GLY A 173 -1.21 -4.23 -4.12
C GLY A 173 -1.57 -5.41 -5.02
N GLY A 174 -2.85 -5.75 -5.12
CA GLY A 174 -3.32 -6.95 -5.80
C GLY A 174 -3.12 -7.00 -7.32
N TYR A 175 -2.93 -5.86 -7.99
CA TYR A 175 -2.73 -5.80 -9.45
C TYR A 175 -1.25 -5.59 -9.85
N LEU A 176 -0.33 -5.40 -8.89
CA LEU A 176 1.12 -5.24 -9.14
C LEU A 176 1.99 -6.35 -8.55
N PHE A 177 1.39 -7.36 -7.91
CA PHE A 177 2.03 -8.64 -7.65
C PHE A 177 2.00 -9.51 -8.91
#